data_AF-A0A2H6HHW4-F1
#
_entry.id   AF-A0A2H6HHW4-F1
#
_cell.length_a   1.000
_cell.length_b   1.000
_cell.length_c   1.000
_cell.angle_alpha   90.00
_cell.angle_beta   90.00
_cell.angle_gamma   90.00
#
_symmetry.space_group_name_H-M   'P 1'
#
loop_
_entity.id
_entity.type
_entity.pdbx_description
1 polymer ?
#
loop_
_entity_poly.entity_id
_entity_poly.type
_entity_poly.pdbx_seq_one_letter_code
_entity_poly.pdbx_strand_id
1 'polypeptide(L)'
;MEQLLNKISEQYGYPADLVARAAAARAQIEGTTREAVAARWAGEEVPAAGAATPPPSAPVAAAAVPEPPSGPDVEVLEPLEEHDPAEDAPVDVEQDSGPTSVGGLARWLAVAAIIIPIVALTYAFIAPDGPACGASGQLDVDAATGLAVGCDGNAYGAGAVDFFALGEQLYTAQCAACHAADGSGGVGPGFVGGAILDTFPGDMCADQKEWITLGSAGWAGQNGETYGANARAVLGFSGVPMPGFASLTDDELSAVAIFERVAFGNESIDAAEAACLSSGEPTG
;
A
#
# COMPACT_ATOMS: atom_id res chain seq x y z
N MET A 1 -21.95 -1.69 17.39
CA MET A 1 -20.59 -1.47 16.84
C MET A 1 -19.69 -0.75 17.85
N GLU A 2 -19.93 0.52 18.16
CA GLU A 2 -19.08 1.29 19.10
C GLU A 2 -18.87 0.61 20.46
N GLN A 3 -19.91 -0.03 21.01
CA GLN A 3 -19.79 -0.81 22.26
C GLN A 3 -18.83 -2.01 22.14
N LEU A 4 -18.81 -2.69 20.98
CA LEU A 4 -17.89 -3.80 20.73
C LEU A 4 -16.45 -3.28 20.58
N LEU A 5 -16.28 -2.17 19.88
CA LEU A 5 -14.97 -1.53 19.68
C LEU A 5 -14.38 -1.05 21.02
N ASN A 6 -15.19 -0.43 21.88
CA ASN A 6 -14.77 0.00 23.21
C ASN A 6 -14.43 -1.20 24.11
N LYS A 7 -15.23 -2.28 24.06
CA LYS A 7 -14.92 -3.51 24.80
C LYS A 7 -13.58 -4.14 24.39
N ILE A 8 -13.30 -4.20 23.10
CA ILE A 8 -12.01 -4.69 22.57
C ILE A 8 -10.88 -3.73 22.96
N SER A 9 -11.13 -2.42 22.87
CA SER A 9 -10.19 -1.38 23.27
C SER A 9 -9.77 -1.54 24.73
N GLU A 10 -10.72 -1.72 25.64
CA GLU A 10 -10.47 -1.93 27.06
C GLU A 10 -9.80 -3.28 27.35
N GLN A 11 -10.17 -4.33 26.62
CA GLN A 11 -9.63 -5.69 26.81
C GLN A 11 -8.17 -5.80 26.36
N TYR A 12 -7.78 -5.11 25.29
CA TYR A 12 -6.46 -5.26 24.66
C TYR A 12 -5.58 -4.00 24.72
N GLY A 13 -6.09 -2.89 25.26
CA GLY A 13 -5.36 -1.63 25.41
C GLY A 13 -5.11 -0.85 24.12
N TYR A 14 -5.82 -1.17 23.03
CA TYR A 14 -5.72 -0.47 21.75
C TYR A 14 -6.77 0.62 21.63
N PRO A 15 -6.52 1.75 20.95
CA PRO A 15 -7.54 2.78 20.78
C PRO A 15 -8.65 2.30 19.84
N ALA A 16 -9.91 2.68 20.14
CA ALA A 16 -11.10 2.11 19.50
C ALA A 16 -11.18 2.36 17.98
N ASP A 17 -10.57 3.45 17.50
CA ASP A 17 -10.44 3.79 16.09
C ASP A 17 -9.47 2.85 15.35
N LEU A 18 -8.41 2.39 16.03
CA LEU A 18 -7.48 1.39 15.48
C LEU A 18 -8.17 0.03 15.38
N VAL A 19 -8.95 -0.35 16.41
CA VAL A 19 -9.76 -1.57 16.38
C VAL A 19 -10.79 -1.52 15.26
N ALA A 20 -11.44 -0.38 15.04
CA ALA A 20 -12.42 -0.18 13.96
C ALA A 20 -11.78 -0.37 12.58
N ARG A 21 -10.60 0.22 12.37
CA ARG A 21 -9.83 0.11 11.12
C ARG A 21 -9.36 -1.32 10.86
N ALA A 22 -8.83 -1.99 11.88
CA ALA A 22 -8.44 -3.39 11.78
C ALA A 22 -9.63 -4.30 11.44
N ALA A 23 -10.80 -4.04 12.05
CA ALA A 23 -12.01 -4.81 11.79
C ALA A 23 -12.51 -4.63 10.35
N ALA A 24 -12.44 -3.40 9.82
CA ALA A 24 -12.80 -3.10 8.44
C ALA A 24 -11.85 -3.77 7.42
N ALA A 25 -10.53 -3.68 7.63
CA ALA A 25 -9.55 -4.31 6.76
C ALA A 25 -9.73 -5.83 6.71
N ARG A 26 -9.95 -6.45 7.86
CA ARG A 26 -10.14 -7.90 7.94
C ARG A 26 -11.48 -8.36 7.35
N ALA A 27 -12.52 -7.55 7.46
CA ALA A 27 -13.82 -7.81 6.85
C ALA A 27 -13.74 -7.87 5.31
N GLN A 28 -12.94 -7.00 4.70
CA GLN A 28 -12.70 -6.99 3.26
C GLN A 28 -11.98 -8.26 2.78
N ILE A 29 -10.95 -8.69 3.50
CA ILE A 29 -10.18 -9.91 3.16
C ILE A 29 -11.05 -11.17 3.26
N GLU A 30 -11.94 -11.21 4.25
CA GLU A 30 -12.77 -12.38 4.53
C GLU A 30 -14.15 -12.34 3.85
N GLY A 31 -14.47 -11.28 3.10
CA GLY A 31 -15.77 -11.11 2.47
C GLY A 31 -16.93 -11.07 3.49
N THR A 32 -16.69 -10.56 4.69
CA THR A 32 -17.68 -10.49 5.78
C THR A 32 -17.93 -9.04 6.20
N THR A 33 -18.78 -8.82 7.20
CA THR A 33 -19.05 -7.48 7.73
C THR A 33 -18.07 -7.11 8.83
N ARG A 34 -17.70 -5.83 8.90
CA ARG A 34 -16.88 -5.28 9.99
C ARG A 34 -17.52 -5.56 11.37
N GLU A 35 -18.84 -5.56 11.45
CA GLU A 35 -19.61 -5.88 12.66
C GLU A 35 -19.39 -7.33 13.08
N ALA A 36 -19.41 -8.28 12.14
CA ALA A 36 -19.14 -9.69 12.41
C ALA A 36 -17.69 -9.90 12.89
N VAL A 37 -16.73 -9.17 12.29
CA VAL A 37 -15.33 -9.17 12.71
C VAL A 37 -15.15 -8.59 14.12
N ALA A 38 -15.81 -7.47 14.43
CA ALA A 38 -15.74 -6.87 15.75
C ALA A 38 -16.40 -7.77 16.81
N ALA A 39 -17.54 -8.40 16.49
CA ALA A 39 -18.24 -9.27 17.43
C ALA A 39 -17.43 -10.53 17.81
N ARG A 40 -16.79 -11.20 16.85
CA ARG A 40 -15.90 -12.34 17.14
C ARG A 40 -14.70 -11.94 18.01
N TRP A 41 -14.15 -10.74 17.82
CA TRP A 41 -13.00 -10.25 18.59
C TRP A 41 -13.41 -9.83 20.00
N ALA A 42 -14.64 -9.35 20.16
CA ALA A 42 -15.26 -9.07 21.45
C ALA A 42 -15.73 -10.34 22.20
N GLY A 43 -15.51 -11.54 21.62
CA GLY A 43 -15.90 -12.83 22.18
C GLY A 43 -17.42 -13.05 22.21
N GLU A 44 -18.18 -12.39 21.35
CA GLU A 44 -19.63 -12.54 21.25
C GLU A 44 -19.99 -13.48 20.10
N GLU A 45 -20.76 -14.53 20.38
CA GLU A 45 -21.23 -15.47 19.36
C GLU A 45 -22.32 -14.79 18.52
N VAL A 46 -22.00 -14.53 17.26
CA VAL A 46 -22.96 -14.01 16.28
C VAL A 46 -23.78 -15.19 15.74
N PRO A 47 -25.13 -15.16 15.74
CA PRO A 47 -25.90 -16.16 15.02
C PRO A 47 -25.59 -16.05 13.53
N ALA A 48 -25.38 -17.20 12.87
CA ALA A 48 -25.02 -17.27 11.46
C ALA A 48 -26.09 -16.59 10.57
N ALA A 49 -25.77 -15.39 10.09
CA ALA A 49 -26.57 -14.69 9.08
C ALA A 49 -25.95 -14.95 7.69
N GLY A 50 -26.67 -15.74 6.89
CA GLY A 50 -26.61 -15.78 5.42
C GLY A 50 -25.24 -15.97 4.78
N ALA A 51 -24.84 -17.22 4.56
CA ALA A 51 -23.77 -17.55 3.64
C ALA A 51 -24.13 -17.06 2.22
N ALA A 52 -23.55 -15.95 1.78
CA ALA A 52 -23.42 -15.68 0.35
C ALA A 52 -22.44 -16.71 -0.22
N THR A 53 -22.90 -17.46 -1.20
CA THR A 53 -22.13 -18.50 -1.88
C THR A 53 -20.86 -17.89 -2.51
N PRO A 54 -19.65 -18.43 -2.25
CA PRO A 54 -18.45 -17.97 -2.95
C PRO A 54 -18.55 -18.31 -4.44
N PRO A 55 -18.07 -17.44 -5.36
CA PRO A 55 -18.00 -17.80 -6.77
C PRO A 55 -17.04 -19.01 -6.97
N PRO A 56 -17.30 -19.87 -7.97
CA PRO A 56 -16.52 -21.08 -8.16
C PRO A 56 -15.06 -20.74 -8.48
N SER A 57 -14.14 -21.21 -7.62
CA SER A 57 -12.71 -21.13 -7.86
C SER A 57 -12.32 -21.95 -9.09
N ALA A 58 -11.68 -21.31 -10.07
CA ALA A 58 -10.98 -21.99 -11.14
C ALA A 58 -9.86 -22.90 -10.56
N PRO A 59 -9.57 -24.07 -11.16
CA PRO A 59 -8.60 -24.99 -10.62
C PRO A 59 -7.19 -24.41 -10.78
N VAL A 60 -6.54 -24.11 -9.66
CA VAL A 60 -5.10 -23.83 -9.62
C VAL A 60 -4.38 -25.13 -9.94
N ALA A 61 -3.64 -25.15 -11.04
CA ALA A 61 -2.77 -26.25 -11.41
C ALA A 61 -1.75 -26.51 -10.29
N ALA A 62 -1.64 -27.76 -9.88
CA ALA A 62 -0.69 -28.21 -8.87
C ALA A 62 0.76 -27.96 -9.34
N ALA A 63 1.37 -26.90 -8.82
CA ALA A 63 2.82 -26.74 -8.84
C ALA A 63 3.40 -27.58 -7.70
N ALA A 64 4.30 -28.50 -8.04
CA ALA A 64 4.96 -29.39 -7.11
C ALA A 64 5.80 -28.61 -6.09
N VAL A 65 5.61 -28.94 -4.82
CA VAL A 65 6.43 -28.48 -3.69
C VAL A 65 7.77 -29.21 -3.75
N PRO A 66 8.93 -28.53 -3.83
CA PRO A 66 10.20 -29.19 -3.59
C PRO A 66 10.37 -29.47 -2.09
N GLU A 67 10.79 -30.70 -1.80
CA GLU A 67 11.06 -31.27 -0.47
C GLU A 67 12.16 -30.47 0.28
N PRO A 68 12.01 -30.18 1.59
CA PRO A 68 13.06 -29.52 2.36
C PRO A 68 14.22 -30.48 2.68
N PRO A 69 15.49 -30.06 2.60
CA PRO A 69 16.61 -30.90 3.00
C PRO A 69 16.65 -31.10 4.51
N SER A 70 16.92 -32.35 4.91
CA SER A 70 17.11 -32.82 6.28
C SER A 70 18.30 -32.14 6.95
N GLY A 71 18.04 -31.38 8.01
CA GLY A 71 19.05 -30.91 8.97
C GLY A 71 19.26 -31.93 10.11
N PRO A 72 20.41 -31.92 10.78
CA PRO A 72 20.78 -32.93 11.77
C PRO A 72 20.01 -32.79 13.09
N ASP A 73 19.78 -33.93 13.73
CA ASP A 73 19.02 -34.14 14.97
C ASP A 73 19.50 -33.22 16.11
N VAL A 74 18.56 -32.46 16.68
CA VAL A 74 18.76 -31.75 17.95
C VAL A 74 18.42 -32.71 19.08
N GLU A 75 19.48 -33.19 19.74
CA GLU A 75 19.41 -34.01 20.94
C GLU A 75 18.72 -33.24 22.08
N VAL A 76 17.59 -33.76 22.53
CA VAL A 76 16.84 -33.24 23.68
C VAL A 76 17.63 -33.54 24.95
N LEU A 77 18.19 -32.51 25.58
CA LEU A 77 18.81 -32.64 26.89
C LEU A 77 17.74 -32.70 27.98
N GLU A 78 17.71 -33.81 28.70
CA GLU A 78 16.83 -34.08 29.86
C GLU A 78 17.15 -33.14 31.04
N PRO A 79 16.20 -32.92 31.97
CA PRO A 79 16.39 -32.05 33.12
C PRO A 79 17.32 -32.72 34.13
N LEU A 80 18.43 -32.07 34.48
CA LEU A 80 19.33 -32.57 35.50
C LEU A 80 18.65 -32.55 36.87
N GLU A 81 18.62 -33.73 37.48
CA GLU A 81 18.10 -34.03 38.80
C GLU A 81 18.78 -33.24 39.92
N GLU A 82 17.95 -32.93 40.90
CA GLU A 82 18.19 -32.28 42.18
C GLU A 82 19.29 -33.01 42.97
N HIS A 83 20.34 -32.29 43.37
CA HIS A 83 21.41 -32.84 44.20
C HIS A 83 21.20 -32.44 45.67
N ASP A 84 20.97 -33.44 46.52
CA ASP A 84 20.93 -33.35 47.98
C ASP A 84 22.23 -32.72 48.54
N PRO A 85 22.17 -31.90 49.60
CA PRO A 85 23.37 -31.35 50.20
C PRO A 85 23.99 -32.38 51.16
N ALA A 86 25.26 -32.70 50.96
CA ALA A 86 26.06 -33.40 51.94
C ALA A 86 26.27 -32.51 53.18
N GLU A 87 25.90 -33.04 54.34
CA GLU A 87 26.32 -32.55 55.65
C GLU A 87 27.85 -32.52 55.72
N ASP A 88 28.42 -31.36 56.09
CA ASP A 88 29.60 -31.29 56.94
C ASP A 88 29.72 -29.87 57.53
N ALA A 89 29.82 -29.82 58.85
CA ALA A 89 30.17 -28.65 59.66
C ALA A 89 31.38 -29.03 60.53
N PRO A 90 32.08 -28.09 61.20
CA PRO A 90 32.21 -26.65 60.99
C PRO A 90 33.69 -26.22 60.88
N VAL A 91 33.97 -25.02 60.38
CA VAL A 91 35.21 -24.31 60.74
C VAL A 91 34.95 -22.80 60.79
N ASP A 92 34.98 -22.28 62.01
CA ASP A 92 35.01 -20.86 62.32
C ASP A 92 36.28 -20.21 61.76
N VAL A 93 36.13 -19.20 60.90
CA VAL A 93 37.14 -18.14 60.74
C VAL A 93 36.44 -16.80 60.48
N GLU A 94 36.46 -15.98 61.53
CA GLU A 94 36.64 -14.52 61.54
C GLU A 94 35.67 -13.64 60.71
N GLN A 95 34.74 -13.00 61.42
CA GLN A 95 34.01 -11.81 60.95
C GLN A 95 35.00 -10.65 60.75
N ASP A 96 35.49 -10.46 59.52
CA ASP A 96 36.09 -9.20 59.12
C ASP A 96 34.97 -8.21 58.75
N SER A 97 34.74 -7.24 59.64
CA SER A 97 33.82 -6.13 59.43
C SER A 97 34.47 -5.09 58.52
N GLY A 98 34.54 -5.38 57.23
CA GLY A 98 34.87 -4.40 56.19
C GLY A 98 33.72 -3.39 56.00
N PRO A 99 34.02 -2.13 55.64
CA PRO A 99 32.99 -1.10 55.47
C PRO A 99 31.99 -1.51 54.38
N THR A 100 30.72 -1.48 54.72
CA THR A 100 29.61 -1.71 53.79
C THR A 100 29.74 -0.78 52.60
N SER A 101 30.11 -1.34 51.43
CA SER A 101 30.05 -0.66 50.14
C SER A 101 28.62 -0.16 49.94
N VAL A 102 28.43 1.15 50.09
CA VAL A 102 27.21 1.84 49.68
C VAL A 102 26.95 1.48 48.23
N GLY A 103 25.80 0.87 47.94
CA GLY A 103 25.48 0.17 46.69
C GLY A 103 25.95 0.90 45.44
N GLY A 104 27.09 0.47 44.91
CA GLY A 104 27.55 0.87 43.59
C GLY A 104 26.57 0.32 42.56
N LEU A 105 26.14 1.16 41.62
CA LEU A 105 25.43 0.73 40.42
C LEU A 105 26.14 -0.52 39.87
N ALA A 106 25.38 -1.59 39.65
CA ALA A 106 25.93 -2.84 39.14
C ALA A 106 26.82 -2.53 37.93
N ARG A 107 28.01 -3.14 37.87
CA ARG A 107 29.04 -2.76 36.89
C ARG A 107 28.52 -2.73 35.44
N TRP A 108 27.53 -3.57 35.12
CA TRP A 108 26.86 -3.59 33.82
C TRP A 108 26.01 -2.34 33.53
N LEU A 109 25.37 -1.74 34.55
CA LEU A 109 24.62 -0.48 34.42
C LEU A 109 25.56 0.69 34.13
N ALA A 110 26.71 0.73 34.78
CA ALA A 110 27.74 1.74 34.50
C ALA A 110 28.27 1.61 33.05
N VAL A 111 28.45 0.38 32.56
CA VAL A 111 28.83 0.12 31.16
C VAL A 111 27.70 0.51 30.20
N ALA A 112 26.45 0.13 30.48
CA ALA A 112 25.30 0.49 29.65
C ALA A 112 25.10 2.01 29.57
N ALA A 113 25.27 2.73 30.68
CA ALA A 113 25.19 4.19 30.73
C ALA A 113 26.27 4.90 29.88
N ILE A 114 27.36 4.22 29.55
CA ILE A 114 28.40 4.70 28.64
C ILE A 114 28.12 4.25 27.20
N ILE A 115 27.75 2.99 26.98
CA ILE A 115 27.57 2.43 25.65
C ILE A 115 26.32 2.99 24.97
N ILE A 116 25.18 3.11 25.67
CA ILE A 116 23.91 3.58 25.09
C ILE A 116 24.05 4.97 24.46
N PRO A 117 24.58 6.02 25.13
CA PRO A 117 24.74 7.32 24.50
C PRO A 117 25.75 7.30 23.36
N ILE A 118 26.81 6.49 23.45
CA ILE A 118 27.76 6.33 22.34
C ILE A 118 27.07 5.73 21.12
N VAL A 119 26.31 4.66 21.29
CA VAL A 119 25.56 4.00 20.20
C VAL A 119 24.50 4.95 19.62
N ALA A 120 23.81 5.72 20.46
CA ALA A 120 22.82 6.70 20.01
C ALA A 120 23.47 7.82 19.18
N LEU A 121 24.61 8.35 19.64
CA LEU A 121 25.36 9.37 18.90
C LEU A 121 25.96 8.84 17.60
N THR A 122 26.51 7.62 17.60
CA THR A 122 27.00 7.00 16.36
C THR A 122 25.86 6.74 15.39
N TYR A 123 24.70 6.28 15.88
CA TYR A 123 23.52 6.08 15.04
C TYR A 123 23.02 7.39 14.43
N ALA A 124 22.90 8.45 15.23
CA ALA A 124 22.50 9.77 14.74
C ALA A 124 23.49 10.37 13.73
N PHE A 125 24.79 10.04 13.84
CA PHE A 125 25.81 10.46 12.86
C PHE A 125 25.76 9.66 11.56
N ILE A 126 25.43 8.37 11.63
CA ILE A 126 25.37 7.46 10.46
C ILE A 126 24.06 7.64 9.68
N ALA A 127 22.95 7.89 10.37
CA ALA A 127 21.60 7.97 9.81
C ALA A 127 20.87 9.21 10.35
N PRO A 128 21.23 10.43 9.90
CA PRO A 128 20.65 11.67 10.41
C PRO A 128 19.14 11.78 10.13
N ASP A 129 18.69 11.17 9.03
CA ASP A 129 17.29 11.13 8.61
C ASP A 129 16.61 9.79 8.96
N GLY A 130 17.26 8.95 9.79
CA GLY A 130 16.79 7.61 10.10
C GLY A 130 17.17 6.56 9.04
N PRO A 131 16.71 5.31 9.19
CA PRO A 131 16.95 4.25 8.21
C PRO A 131 16.25 4.59 6.90
N ALA A 132 16.94 4.39 5.77
CA ALA A 132 16.35 4.61 4.46
C ALA A 132 15.07 3.78 4.31
N CYS A 133 14.00 4.39 3.80
CA CYS A 133 12.75 3.67 3.55
C CYS A 133 13.02 2.42 2.69
N GLY A 134 12.41 1.29 3.09
CA GLY A 134 12.63 -0.02 2.48
C GLY A 134 13.86 -0.79 3.00
N ALA A 135 14.78 -0.14 3.72
CA ALA A 135 15.81 -0.87 4.46
C ALA A 135 15.14 -1.72 5.55
N SER A 136 15.39 -3.03 5.55
CA SER A 136 14.83 -3.97 6.53
C SER A 136 13.29 -4.04 6.58
N GLY A 137 12.60 -3.65 5.49
CA GLY A 137 11.14 -3.67 5.42
C GLY A 137 10.46 -2.55 6.22
N GLN A 138 11.21 -1.50 6.57
CA GLN A 138 10.69 -0.37 7.31
C GLN A 138 10.01 0.63 6.37
N LEU A 139 8.85 1.10 6.80
CA LEU A 139 8.02 2.08 6.09
C LEU A 139 8.34 3.47 6.62
N ASP A 140 8.09 4.46 5.78
CA ASP A 140 8.16 5.84 6.21
C ASP A 140 6.87 6.20 6.98
N VAL A 141 6.94 7.21 7.85
CA VAL A 141 5.82 7.66 8.66
C VAL A 141 5.70 9.17 8.54
N ASP A 142 4.57 9.65 8.04
CA ASP A 142 4.32 11.07 7.95
C ASP A 142 4.25 11.67 9.37
N ALA A 143 5.11 12.65 9.63
CA ALA A 143 5.27 13.23 10.96
C ALA A 143 4.05 14.08 11.41
N ALA A 144 3.23 14.54 10.47
CA ALA A 144 2.06 15.37 10.79
C ALA A 144 0.83 14.53 11.16
N THR A 145 0.66 13.38 10.51
CA THR A 145 -0.52 12.52 10.64
C THR A 145 -0.24 11.24 11.42
N GLY A 146 1.03 10.84 11.54
CA GLY A 146 1.45 9.58 12.14
C GLY A 146 1.05 8.35 11.33
N LEU A 147 0.70 8.52 10.05
CA LEU A 147 0.34 7.43 9.15
C LEU A 147 1.58 6.84 8.48
N ALA A 148 1.58 5.54 8.24
CA ALA A 148 2.58 4.93 7.39
C ALA A 148 2.40 5.46 5.95
N VAL A 149 3.51 5.82 5.31
CA VAL A 149 3.60 6.28 3.93
C VAL A 149 4.60 5.44 3.15
N GLY A 150 4.40 5.36 1.83
CA GLY A 150 5.37 4.78 0.91
C GLY A 150 6.68 5.55 0.91
N CYS A 151 7.73 4.98 0.31
CA CYS A 151 9.04 5.61 0.26
C CYS A 151 9.10 6.88 -0.61
N ASP A 152 8.02 7.17 -1.32
CA ASP A 152 7.75 8.36 -2.11
C ASP A 152 6.83 9.36 -1.36
N GLY A 153 6.46 9.07 -0.11
CA GLY A 153 5.58 9.90 0.72
C GLY A 153 4.08 9.70 0.45
N ASN A 154 3.70 8.76 -0.42
CA ASN A 154 2.29 8.45 -0.70
C ASN A 154 1.65 7.62 0.43
N ALA A 155 0.33 7.47 0.47
CA ALA A 155 -0.32 6.70 1.54
C ALA A 155 0.05 5.20 1.50
N TYR A 156 0.53 4.65 2.62
CA TYR A 156 0.87 3.22 2.70
C TYR A 156 -0.37 2.36 2.95
N GLY A 157 -0.48 1.21 2.26
CA GLY A 157 -1.49 0.18 2.55
C GLY A 157 -2.82 0.33 1.81
N ALA A 158 -2.95 1.36 0.97
CA ALA A 158 -3.74 1.29 -0.26
C ALA A 158 -2.72 1.35 -1.40
N GLY A 159 -2.87 0.58 -2.47
CA GLY A 159 -2.08 0.77 -3.69
C GLY A 159 -2.40 2.09 -4.40
N ALA A 160 -2.57 3.20 -3.67
CA ALA A 160 -3.03 4.47 -4.19
C ALA A 160 -1.81 5.27 -4.65
N VAL A 161 -1.33 4.96 -5.86
CA VAL A 161 -0.70 5.96 -6.70
C VAL A 161 -1.66 7.16 -6.77
N ASP A 162 -1.18 8.38 -6.51
CA ASP A 162 -1.97 9.58 -6.81
C ASP A 162 -2.02 9.73 -8.33
N PHE A 163 -3.02 9.10 -8.94
CA PHE A 163 -3.20 9.03 -10.39
C PHE A 163 -3.40 10.42 -11.00
N PHE A 164 -4.03 11.34 -10.27
CA PHE A 164 -4.22 12.70 -10.76
C PHE A 164 -2.88 13.46 -10.80
N ALA A 165 -2.08 13.42 -9.73
CA ALA A 165 -0.77 14.08 -9.70
C ALA A 165 0.24 13.44 -10.66
N LEU A 166 0.24 12.11 -10.79
CA LEU A 166 1.06 11.41 -11.78
C LEU A 166 0.63 11.78 -13.21
N GLY A 167 -0.67 11.85 -13.45
CA GLY A 167 -1.24 12.24 -14.74
C GLY A 167 -0.84 13.65 -15.15
N GLU A 168 -0.85 14.61 -14.22
CA GLU A 168 -0.40 15.98 -14.46
C GLU A 168 1.07 16.04 -14.91
N GLN A 169 1.95 15.29 -14.24
CA GLN A 169 3.36 15.22 -14.58
C GLN A 169 3.58 14.65 -15.98
N LEU A 170 2.93 13.53 -16.28
CA LEU A 170 3.02 12.88 -17.58
C LEU A 170 2.43 13.75 -18.69
N TYR A 171 1.28 14.37 -18.45
CA TYR A 171 0.63 15.28 -19.38
C TYR A 171 1.55 16.45 -19.75
N THR A 172 2.13 17.10 -18.72
CA THR A 172 3.05 18.23 -18.92
C THR A 172 4.29 17.80 -19.70
N ALA A 173 4.81 16.60 -19.43
CA ALA A 173 6.01 16.09 -20.08
C ALA A 173 5.79 15.64 -21.53
N GLN A 174 4.63 15.05 -21.85
CA GLN A 174 4.44 14.29 -23.11
C GLN A 174 3.29 14.78 -23.99
N CYS A 175 2.25 15.40 -23.41
CA CYS A 175 1.00 15.71 -24.11
C CYS A 175 0.82 17.22 -24.37
N ALA A 176 1.24 18.05 -23.42
CA ALA A 176 1.03 19.50 -23.43
C ALA A 176 1.65 20.21 -24.64
N ALA A 177 2.71 19.65 -25.24
CA ALA A 177 3.35 20.24 -26.43
C ALA A 177 2.38 20.36 -27.63
N CYS A 178 1.41 19.46 -27.73
CA CYS A 178 0.41 19.46 -28.81
C CYS A 178 -0.96 19.93 -28.35
N HIS A 179 -1.34 19.60 -27.11
CA HIS A 179 -2.66 19.88 -26.55
C HIS A 179 -2.73 21.14 -25.67
N ALA A 180 -1.61 21.88 -25.58
CA ALA A 180 -1.36 23.01 -24.67
C ALA A 180 -1.37 22.61 -23.18
N ALA A 181 -0.69 23.39 -22.33
CA ALA A 181 -0.60 23.11 -20.90
C ALA A 181 -1.97 23.21 -20.19
N ASP A 182 -2.87 24.04 -20.71
CA ASP A 182 -4.23 24.24 -20.20
C ASP A 182 -5.27 23.38 -20.93
N GLY A 183 -4.85 22.44 -21.78
CA GLY A 183 -5.75 21.60 -22.56
C GLY A 183 -6.55 22.34 -23.63
N SER A 184 -6.24 23.61 -23.93
CA SER A 184 -6.96 24.38 -24.94
C SER A 184 -6.72 23.89 -26.38
N GLY A 185 -5.71 23.04 -26.57
CA GLY A 185 -5.33 22.48 -27.86
C GLY A 185 -4.21 23.27 -28.56
N GLY A 186 -4.04 23.01 -29.85
CA GLY A 186 -3.05 23.69 -30.68
C GLY A 186 -2.78 22.89 -31.94
N VAL A 187 -1.72 22.07 -31.90
CA VAL A 187 -1.47 21.07 -32.95
C VAL A 187 -2.45 19.91 -32.83
N GLY A 188 -2.74 19.51 -31.58
CA GLY A 188 -3.77 18.54 -31.23
C GLY A 188 -5.10 19.23 -30.88
N PRO A 189 -6.21 18.48 -30.87
CA PRO A 189 -7.50 19.01 -30.44
C PRO A 189 -7.46 19.44 -28.96
N GLY A 190 -8.23 20.47 -28.62
CA GLY A 190 -8.44 20.86 -27.23
C GLY A 190 -9.37 19.89 -26.48
N PHE A 191 -9.19 19.82 -25.17
CA PHE A 191 -9.97 19.01 -24.24
C PHE A 191 -10.93 19.83 -23.39
N VAL A 192 -10.70 21.14 -23.32
CA VAL A 192 -11.50 22.10 -22.55
C VAL A 192 -12.99 22.08 -22.91
N GLY A 193 -13.82 22.40 -21.92
CA GLY A 193 -15.27 22.49 -22.10
C GLY A 193 -15.97 21.13 -22.21
N GLY A 194 -15.33 20.06 -21.71
CA GLY A 194 -15.91 18.71 -21.76
C GLY A 194 -15.64 17.95 -23.06
N ALA A 195 -14.84 18.50 -23.99
CA ALA A 195 -14.60 17.88 -25.31
C ALA A 195 -13.97 16.47 -25.21
N ILE A 196 -13.21 16.22 -24.14
CA ILE A 196 -12.68 14.88 -23.83
C ILE A 196 -13.82 13.90 -23.50
N LEU A 197 -14.79 14.30 -22.67
CA LEU A 197 -15.95 13.47 -22.31
C LEU A 197 -16.99 13.37 -23.44
N ASP A 198 -17.06 14.35 -24.34
CA ASP A 198 -17.87 14.24 -25.56
C ASP A 198 -17.33 13.16 -26.52
N THR A 199 -16.01 12.91 -26.46
CA THR A 199 -15.34 11.93 -27.32
C THR A 199 -15.24 10.57 -26.63
N PHE A 200 -14.91 10.55 -25.33
CA PHE A 200 -14.79 9.38 -24.47
C PHE A 200 -15.66 9.56 -23.22
N PRO A 201 -16.99 9.42 -23.33
CA PRO A 201 -17.89 9.58 -22.20
C PRO A 201 -17.61 8.55 -21.10
N GLY A 202 -17.86 8.93 -19.84
CA GLY A 202 -18.02 8.04 -18.68
C GLY A 202 -17.17 6.77 -18.68
N ASP A 203 -17.75 5.66 -19.14
CA ASP A 203 -17.20 4.30 -19.18
C ASP A 203 -16.15 4.04 -20.27
N MET A 204 -16.03 4.92 -21.28
CA MET A 204 -15.08 4.79 -22.39
C MET A 204 -13.64 5.20 -22.03
N CYS A 205 -13.24 5.13 -20.75
CA CYS A 205 -11.85 5.40 -20.39
C CYS A 205 -10.89 4.36 -20.97
N ALA A 206 -11.32 3.09 -21.10
CA ALA A 206 -10.55 2.07 -21.79
C ALA A 206 -10.23 2.46 -23.24
N ASP A 207 -11.22 2.99 -23.98
CA ASP A 207 -11.03 3.45 -25.36
C ASP A 207 -10.12 4.69 -25.43
N GLN A 208 -10.21 5.60 -24.45
CA GLN A 208 -9.29 6.74 -24.33
C GLN A 208 -7.85 6.25 -24.13
N LYS A 209 -7.62 5.30 -23.23
CA LYS A 209 -6.29 4.69 -23.00
C LYS A 209 -5.77 3.98 -24.24
N GLU A 210 -6.62 3.25 -24.95
CA GLU A 210 -6.25 2.60 -26.21
C GLU A 210 -5.89 3.62 -27.30
N TRP A 211 -6.67 4.70 -27.43
CA TRP A 211 -6.35 5.80 -28.34
C TRP A 211 -4.97 6.42 -28.04
N ILE A 212 -4.66 6.68 -26.76
CA ILE A 212 -3.36 7.20 -26.33
C ILE A 212 -2.25 6.19 -26.63
N THR A 213 -2.49 4.91 -26.36
CA THR A 213 -1.52 3.82 -26.58
C THR A 213 -1.16 3.69 -28.06
N LEU A 214 -2.17 3.66 -28.94
CA LEU A 214 -1.99 3.36 -30.36
C LEU A 214 -1.63 4.60 -31.19
N GLY A 215 -2.11 5.78 -30.78
CA GLY A 215 -2.07 6.98 -31.59
C GLY A 215 -2.84 6.82 -32.91
N SER A 216 -2.77 7.82 -33.78
CA SER A 216 -3.58 7.85 -35.01
C SER A 216 -3.26 6.71 -35.97
N ALA A 217 -1.97 6.38 -36.15
CA ALA A 217 -1.57 5.33 -37.08
C ALA A 217 -1.91 3.92 -36.56
N GLY A 218 -1.65 3.66 -35.27
CA GLY A 218 -1.97 2.38 -34.64
C GLY A 218 -3.47 2.13 -34.57
N TRP A 219 -4.25 3.18 -34.27
CA TRP A 219 -5.71 3.11 -34.24
C TRP A 219 -6.28 2.83 -35.62
N ALA A 220 -5.86 3.58 -36.65
CA ALA A 220 -6.35 3.36 -38.02
C ALA A 220 -6.10 1.94 -38.52
N GLY A 221 -4.97 1.33 -38.12
CA GLY A 221 -4.63 -0.04 -38.48
C GLY A 221 -5.47 -1.12 -37.79
N GLN A 222 -6.08 -0.83 -36.65
CA GLN A 222 -6.77 -1.82 -35.81
C GLN A 222 -8.29 -1.59 -35.72
N ASN A 223 -8.68 -0.32 -35.55
CA ASN A 223 -10.03 0.08 -35.14
C ASN A 223 -10.76 0.89 -36.24
N GLY A 224 -10.08 1.21 -37.34
CA GLY A 224 -10.65 1.88 -38.51
C GLY A 224 -10.46 3.40 -38.52
N GLU A 225 -11.17 4.09 -39.40
CA GLU A 225 -10.90 5.51 -39.73
C GLU A 225 -11.57 6.52 -38.78
N THR A 226 -12.29 6.05 -37.76
CA THR A 226 -12.97 6.91 -36.76
C THR A 226 -12.75 6.43 -35.34
N TYR A 227 -12.86 7.33 -34.36
CA TYR A 227 -12.73 7.02 -32.93
C TYR A 227 -13.73 7.81 -32.08
N GLY A 228 -13.95 7.35 -30.83
CA GLY A 228 -14.82 7.99 -29.85
C GLY A 228 -16.32 7.89 -30.16
N ALA A 229 -17.14 8.25 -29.18
CA ALA A 229 -18.61 8.21 -29.27
C ALA A 229 -19.19 9.12 -30.37
N ASN A 230 -18.45 10.14 -30.77
CA ASN A 230 -18.81 11.10 -31.81
C ASN A 230 -18.23 10.75 -33.20
N ALA A 231 -17.65 9.56 -33.37
CA ALA A 231 -17.08 9.06 -34.62
C ALA A 231 -16.14 10.09 -35.29
N ARG A 232 -15.26 10.71 -34.49
CA ARG A 232 -14.26 11.64 -35.01
C ARG A 232 -13.38 10.92 -36.02
N ALA A 233 -13.22 11.50 -37.20
CA ALA A 233 -12.28 10.99 -38.20
C ALA A 233 -10.85 11.02 -37.64
N VAL A 234 -10.12 9.92 -37.83
CA VAL A 234 -8.69 9.85 -37.57
C VAL A 234 -8.01 10.89 -38.46
N LEU A 235 -7.14 11.74 -37.87
CA LEU A 235 -6.54 12.93 -38.50
C LEU A 235 -7.50 14.09 -38.83
N GLY A 236 -8.77 14.02 -38.42
CA GLY A 236 -9.80 15.00 -38.78
C GLY A 236 -9.64 16.41 -38.20
N PHE A 237 -8.70 16.63 -37.28
CA PHE A 237 -8.45 17.94 -36.67
C PHE A 237 -7.45 18.78 -37.46
N SER A 238 -6.17 18.40 -37.45
CA SER A 238 -5.07 19.15 -38.07
C SER A 238 -4.37 18.41 -39.21
N GLY A 239 -4.75 17.15 -39.48
CA GLY A 239 -4.03 16.27 -40.39
C GLY A 239 -2.71 15.73 -39.83
N VAL A 240 -2.25 16.23 -38.67
CA VAL A 240 -1.05 15.74 -37.99
C VAL A 240 -1.41 14.51 -37.15
N PRO A 241 -0.74 13.36 -37.35
CA PRO A 241 -1.00 12.17 -36.55
C PRO A 241 -0.59 12.37 -35.10
N MET A 242 -1.46 11.99 -34.17
CA MET A 242 -1.08 11.80 -32.78
C MET A 242 -0.16 10.57 -32.70
N PRO A 243 1.06 10.69 -32.13
CA PRO A 243 1.91 9.53 -31.91
C PRO A 243 1.28 8.57 -30.90
N GLY A 244 1.63 7.29 -30.97
CA GLY A 244 1.24 6.31 -29.96
C GLY A 244 2.21 6.30 -28.78
N PHE A 245 1.68 6.10 -27.58
CA PHE A 245 2.43 6.12 -26.32
C PHE A 245 2.50 4.74 -25.66
N ALA A 246 2.64 3.67 -26.45
CA ALA A 246 2.75 2.29 -25.97
C ALA A 246 3.97 2.00 -25.04
N SER A 247 4.85 2.98 -24.83
CA SER A 247 5.90 2.90 -23.82
C SER A 247 5.41 3.19 -22.40
N LEU A 248 4.24 3.81 -22.24
CA LEU A 248 3.60 4.02 -20.94
C LEU A 248 2.99 2.71 -20.43
N THR A 249 3.05 2.51 -19.12
CA THR A 249 2.35 1.42 -18.42
C THR A 249 0.85 1.69 -18.32
N ASP A 250 0.05 0.67 -18.00
CA ASP A 250 -1.41 0.86 -17.83
C ASP A 250 -1.76 1.83 -16.68
N ASP A 251 -0.97 1.83 -15.60
CA ASP A 251 -1.13 2.79 -14.50
C ASP A 251 -0.83 4.22 -14.96
N GLU A 252 0.23 4.43 -15.75
CA GLU A 252 0.57 5.74 -16.33
C GLU A 252 -0.47 6.21 -17.35
N LEU A 253 -1.01 5.30 -18.17
CA LEU A 253 -2.10 5.60 -19.10
C LEU A 253 -3.38 5.96 -18.35
N SER A 254 -3.69 5.24 -17.27
CA SER A 254 -4.83 5.54 -16.41
C SER A 254 -4.66 6.89 -15.72
N ALA A 255 -3.45 7.20 -15.23
CA ALA A 255 -3.11 8.48 -14.64
C ALA A 255 -3.35 9.66 -15.61
N VAL A 256 -2.82 9.57 -16.84
CA VAL A 256 -3.01 10.62 -17.86
C VAL A 256 -4.49 10.76 -18.21
N ALA A 257 -5.20 9.66 -18.43
CA ALA A 257 -6.63 9.71 -18.75
C ALA A 257 -7.45 10.35 -17.62
N ILE A 258 -7.19 9.98 -16.36
CA ILE A 258 -7.83 10.59 -15.17
C ILE A 258 -7.57 12.09 -15.14
N PHE A 259 -6.31 12.51 -15.29
CA PHE A 259 -5.95 13.92 -15.29
C PHE A 259 -6.68 14.70 -16.39
N GLU A 260 -6.68 14.21 -17.64
CA GLU A 260 -7.37 14.90 -18.75
C GLU A 260 -8.87 15.07 -18.50
N ARG A 261 -9.52 14.02 -17.99
CA ARG A 261 -10.96 13.99 -17.70
C ARG A 261 -11.34 14.91 -16.55
N VAL A 262 -10.52 14.96 -15.50
CA VAL A 262 -10.76 15.82 -14.33
C VAL A 262 -10.41 17.28 -14.64
N ALA A 263 -9.20 17.54 -15.14
CA ALA A 263 -8.68 18.89 -15.35
C ALA A 263 -9.39 19.63 -16.49
N PHE A 264 -9.77 18.93 -17.57
CA PHE A 264 -10.34 19.56 -18.76
C PHE A 264 -11.77 19.12 -19.07
N GLY A 265 -12.12 17.89 -18.68
CA GLY A 265 -13.47 17.34 -18.82
C GLY A 265 -14.45 17.76 -17.71
N ASN A 266 -13.95 18.31 -16.60
CA ASN A 266 -14.75 18.66 -15.42
C ASN A 266 -15.51 17.44 -14.82
N GLU A 267 -14.94 16.24 -14.99
CA GLU A 267 -15.35 15.05 -14.26
C GLU A 267 -14.82 15.09 -12.82
N SER A 268 -15.54 14.53 -11.85
CA SER A 268 -15.00 14.37 -10.49
C SER A 268 -13.92 13.30 -10.47
N ILE A 269 -12.90 13.48 -9.63
CA ILE A 269 -11.80 12.51 -9.48
C ILE A 269 -12.31 11.08 -9.21
N ASP A 270 -13.27 10.91 -8.30
CA ASP A 270 -13.87 9.60 -7.98
C ASP A 270 -14.49 8.90 -9.20
N ALA A 271 -15.12 9.67 -10.10
CA ALA A 271 -15.76 9.13 -11.29
C ALA A 271 -14.72 8.78 -12.37
N ALA A 272 -13.70 9.63 -12.54
CA ALA A 272 -12.60 9.35 -13.45
C ALA A 272 -11.80 8.12 -13.02
N GLU A 273 -11.50 7.99 -11.72
CA GLU A 273 -10.83 6.81 -11.16
C GLU A 273 -11.69 5.54 -11.31
N ALA A 274 -12.98 5.62 -11.02
CA ALA A 274 -13.89 4.49 -11.21
C ALA A 274 -13.93 4.03 -12.67
N ALA A 275 -13.92 4.96 -13.63
CA ALA A 275 -13.90 4.62 -15.06
C ALA A 275 -12.56 4.02 -15.49
N CYS A 276 -11.44 4.64 -15.11
CA CYS A 276 -10.12 4.34 -15.66
C CYS A 276 -9.37 3.21 -14.96
N LEU A 277 -9.68 2.95 -13.69
CA LEU A 277 -9.05 1.90 -12.88
C LEU A 277 -9.91 0.62 -12.80
N SER A 278 -11.13 0.64 -13.34
CA SER A 278 -11.91 -0.59 -13.46
C SER A 278 -11.21 -1.54 -14.43
N SER A 279 -10.96 -2.78 -14.00
CA SER A 279 -10.47 -3.85 -14.86
C SER A 279 -11.55 -4.17 -15.88
N GLY A 280 -11.48 -3.51 -17.05
CA GLY A 280 -12.52 -3.54 -18.06
C GLY A 280 -12.90 -4.97 -18.47
N GLU A 281 -14.16 -5.33 -18.27
CA GLU A 281 -14.82 -6.23 -19.21
C GLU A 281 -15.38 -5.37 -20.35
N PRO A 282 -15.02 -5.66 -21.61
CA PRO A 282 -15.58 -4.93 -22.74
C PRO A 282 -17.07 -5.27 -22.83
N THR A 283 -17.92 -4.25 -22.77
CA THR A 283 -19.33 -4.39 -23.17
C THR A 283 -19.35 -4.56 -24.69
N GLY A 284 -19.53 -5.80 -25.14
CA GLY A 284 -19.57 -6.19 -26.55
C GLY A 284 -20.79 -5.72 -27.32
#